data_AF-A0A537PJ45-F1
#
_entry.id   AF-A0A537PJ45-F1
#
_cell.length_a   1.000
_cell.length_b   1.000
_cell.length_c   1.000
_cell.angle_alpha   90.00
_cell.angle_beta   90.00
_cell.angle_gamma   90.00
#
_symmetry.space_group_name_H-M   'P 1'
#
loop_
_entity.id
_entity.type
_entity.pdbx_description
1 polymer ?
#
loop_
_entity_poly.entity_id
_entity_poly.type
_entity_poly.pdbx_seq_one_letter_code
_entity_poly.pdbx_strand_id
1 'polypeptide(L)'
;CPKGMGPSVRRLYEQGRDINGAGINCSFAVHQDIDGKTTDYALAWAIALGSPCTFETTLEFEYKSDIFGERGILLGAVHGICESLYRWFRSHGREQDDAFLDSSKSITGAISKQISAAGLLGVYEALDEDGRQRFKQAYCACYGPAADILTEIYEEVESGNEIRSVVGAAHRLTRFPMSEIAGTEMWQVGRSLRSNRQSEIDPVTAGIYVATMMAQADLLHGKGHPYSEIVNESIIEAIDSLNPYMDFKDVAYMVDNCSTTARLGARKWAPRFDYAMTQSVLPALDAARRQDDALFQRFLDSETHQALSVCLDLRPPVAIAVLS
;
A
#
# COMPACT_ATOMS: atom_id res chain seq x y z
N CYS A 1 -14.21 -0.60 -10.74
CA CYS A 1 -13.36 -1.47 -9.91
C CYS A 1 -13.21 -0.84 -8.53
N PRO A 2 -13.79 -1.43 -7.48
CA PRO A 2 -13.56 -0.98 -6.10
C PRO A 2 -12.07 -0.99 -5.76
N LYS A 3 -11.56 0.11 -5.20
CA LYS A 3 -10.17 0.29 -4.76
C LYS A 3 -10.03 -0.16 -3.30
N GLY A 4 -10.24 -1.45 -3.13
CA GLY A 4 -10.24 -2.16 -1.86
C GLY A 4 -10.69 -3.61 -1.98
N MET A 5 -10.33 -4.42 -0.98
CA MET A 5 -10.66 -5.84 -0.96
C MET A 5 -12.16 -6.11 -0.79
N GLY A 6 -12.65 -7.27 -1.26
CA GLY A 6 -14.07 -7.64 -1.16
C GLY A 6 -14.67 -7.51 0.26
N PRO A 7 -13.98 -7.98 1.32
CA PRO A 7 -14.46 -7.79 2.69
C PRO A 7 -14.61 -6.33 3.11
N SER A 8 -13.73 -5.42 2.69
CA SER A 8 -13.79 -4.00 3.06
C SER A 8 -14.96 -3.30 2.37
N VAL A 9 -15.21 -3.62 1.10
CA VAL A 9 -16.39 -3.16 0.35
C VAL A 9 -17.67 -3.47 1.11
N ARG A 10 -17.85 -4.74 1.53
CA ARG A 10 -19.05 -5.14 2.27
C ARG A 10 -19.12 -4.47 3.64
N ARG A 11 -18.00 -4.43 4.36
CA ARG A 11 -17.97 -3.94 5.74
C ARG A 11 -18.31 -2.46 5.82
N LEU A 12 -17.71 -1.63 4.97
CA LEU A 12 -18.00 -0.20 4.93
C LEU A 12 -19.41 0.09 4.42
N TYR A 13 -19.93 -0.69 3.46
CA TYR A 13 -21.33 -0.60 3.05
C TYR A 13 -22.29 -0.84 4.22
N GLU A 14 -22.00 -1.81 5.09
CA GLU A 14 -22.80 -2.06 6.29
C GLU A 14 -22.72 -0.91 7.30
N GLN A 15 -21.53 -0.34 7.53
CA GLN A 15 -21.38 0.89 8.33
C GLN A 15 -22.12 2.08 7.71
N GLY A 16 -22.24 2.09 6.38
CA GLY A 16 -22.95 3.08 5.58
C GLY A 16 -24.45 3.16 5.83
N ARG A 17 -25.04 2.15 6.49
CA ARG A 17 -26.45 2.18 6.92
C ARG A 17 -26.72 3.28 7.94
N ASP A 18 -25.76 3.50 8.83
CA ASP A 18 -25.88 4.46 9.93
C ASP A 18 -25.09 5.74 9.66
N ILE A 19 -24.08 5.69 8.80
CA ILE A 19 -23.20 6.82 8.50
C ILE A 19 -23.14 7.07 7.00
N ASN A 20 -23.74 8.17 6.56
CA ASN A 20 -23.79 8.52 5.15
C ASN A 20 -22.39 8.61 4.53
N GLY A 21 -22.24 8.02 3.35
CA GLY A 21 -21.01 8.05 2.55
C GLY A 21 -19.98 6.97 2.88
N ALA A 22 -20.20 6.05 3.84
CA ALA A 22 -19.26 4.96 4.09
C ALA A 22 -19.29 3.89 2.97
N GLY A 23 -18.11 3.59 2.43
CA GLY A 23 -17.91 2.64 1.34
C GLY A 23 -16.48 2.67 0.81
N ILE A 24 -16.23 1.95 -0.27
CA ILE A 24 -14.93 1.92 -0.96
C ILE A 24 -15.04 2.70 -2.29
N ASN A 25 -14.07 3.59 -2.55
CA ASN A 25 -13.99 4.32 -3.82
C ASN A 25 -13.90 3.35 -5.00
N CYS A 26 -14.45 3.76 -6.14
CA CYS A 26 -14.46 2.94 -7.35
C CYS A 26 -13.90 3.73 -8.52
N SER A 27 -13.08 3.09 -9.34
CA SER A 27 -12.93 3.52 -10.72
C SER A 27 -14.09 2.94 -11.57
N PHE A 28 -14.38 3.52 -12.73
CA PHE A 28 -15.22 2.87 -13.75
C PHE A 28 -14.65 3.14 -15.14
N ALA A 29 -14.93 2.25 -16.09
CA ALA A 29 -14.51 2.38 -17.48
C ALA A 29 -15.60 1.87 -18.42
N VAL A 30 -15.77 2.55 -19.55
CA VAL A 30 -16.62 2.10 -20.67
C VAL A 30 -15.72 1.76 -21.84
N HIS A 31 -15.49 0.47 -22.08
CA HIS A 31 -14.65 0.02 -23.20
C HIS A 31 -15.42 -0.01 -24.54
N GLN A 32 -16.69 -0.41 -24.48
CA GLN A 32 -17.60 -0.42 -25.62
C GLN A 32 -18.98 0.02 -25.15
N ASP A 33 -19.62 0.88 -25.94
CA ASP A 33 -20.99 1.31 -25.72
C ASP A 33 -21.80 1.10 -27.01
N ILE A 34 -22.83 0.26 -26.93
CA ILE A 34 -23.61 -0.18 -28.10
C ILE A 34 -24.99 0.48 -28.19
N ASP A 35 -25.48 1.07 -27.10
CA ASP A 35 -26.83 1.65 -27.03
C ASP A 35 -26.91 2.99 -26.26
N GLY A 36 -25.77 3.54 -25.82
CA GLY A 36 -25.70 4.86 -25.18
C GLY A 36 -25.95 4.86 -23.67
N LYS A 37 -26.11 3.69 -23.04
CA LYS A 37 -26.50 3.56 -21.62
C LYS A 37 -25.39 3.02 -20.72
N THR A 38 -24.25 2.66 -21.30
CA THR A 38 -23.21 1.91 -20.58
C THR A 38 -22.62 2.73 -19.43
N THR A 39 -22.45 4.04 -19.61
CA THR A 39 -21.99 4.95 -18.54
C THR A 39 -22.96 4.98 -17.37
N ASP A 40 -24.27 5.14 -17.63
CA ASP A 40 -25.29 5.17 -16.57
C ASP A 40 -25.33 3.85 -15.80
N TYR A 41 -25.18 2.72 -16.50
CA TYR A 41 -25.13 1.40 -15.85
C TYR A 41 -23.88 1.23 -14.98
N ALA A 42 -22.71 1.66 -15.46
CA ALA A 42 -21.48 1.60 -14.68
C ALA A 42 -21.57 2.48 -13.41
N LEU A 43 -22.07 3.71 -13.54
CA LEU A 43 -22.25 4.62 -12.41
C LEU A 43 -23.31 4.10 -11.43
N ALA A 44 -24.47 3.63 -11.93
CA ALA A 44 -25.51 3.06 -11.09
C ALA A 44 -25.00 1.83 -10.31
N TRP A 45 -24.17 1.00 -10.94
CA TRP A 45 -23.55 -0.13 -10.25
C TRP A 45 -22.58 0.33 -9.16
N ALA A 46 -21.69 1.29 -9.44
CA ALA A 46 -20.77 1.81 -8.44
C ALA A 46 -21.50 2.45 -7.23
N ILE A 47 -22.57 3.20 -7.49
CA ILE A 47 -23.44 3.75 -6.44
C ILE A 47 -24.13 2.64 -5.65
N ALA A 48 -24.63 1.59 -6.32
CA ALA A 48 -25.28 0.46 -5.65
C ALA A 48 -24.32 -0.36 -4.79
N LEU A 49 -23.01 -0.35 -5.10
CA LEU A 49 -21.96 -0.90 -4.24
C LEU A 49 -21.62 0.00 -3.03
N GLY A 50 -22.21 1.21 -2.96
CA GLY A 50 -21.97 2.20 -1.92
C GLY A 50 -20.70 3.01 -2.11
N SER A 51 -20.22 3.18 -3.35
CA SER A 51 -18.98 3.91 -3.58
C SER A 51 -19.10 5.39 -3.17
N PRO A 52 -18.24 5.91 -2.27
CA PRO A 52 -18.29 7.32 -1.85
C PRO A 52 -17.91 8.26 -2.98
N CYS A 53 -16.88 7.89 -3.74
CA CYS A 53 -16.42 8.61 -4.93
C CYS A 53 -16.18 7.61 -6.06
N THR A 54 -16.73 7.93 -7.23
CA THR A 54 -16.53 7.15 -8.47
C THR A 54 -15.81 8.00 -9.51
N PHE A 55 -14.67 7.54 -10.00
CA PHE A 55 -13.86 8.26 -11.00
C PHE A 55 -13.69 7.46 -12.29
N GLU A 56 -13.65 8.17 -13.42
CA GLU A 56 -13.50 7.54 -14.73
C GLU A 56 -12.04 7.14 -14.99
N THR A 57 -11.85 5.99 -15.64
CA THR A 57 -10.58 5.48 -16.16
C THR A 57 -10.84 4.68 -17.45
N THR A 58 -9.80 4.05 -17.99
CA THR A 58 -9.93 3.05 -19.07
C THR A 58 -9.61 1.66 -18.54
N LEU A 59 -10.10 0.60 -19.19
CA LEU A 59 -9.68 -0.76 -18.82
C LEU A 59 -8.16 -0.93 -18.89
N GLU A 60 -7.49 -0.23 -19.81
CA GLU A 60 -6.04 -0.32 -19.97
C GLU A 60 -5.29 0.28 -18.78
N PHE A 61 -5.65 1.49 -18.37
CA PHE A 61 -5.05 2.10 -17.19
C PHE A 61 -5.39 1.33 -15.92
N GLU A 62 -6.63 0.87 -15.79
CA GLU A 62 -7.08 0.16 -14.61
C GLU A 62 -6.30 -1.15 -14.40
N TYR A 63 -6.17 -2.01 -15.41
CA TYR A 63 -5.40 -3.25 -15.21
C TYR A 63 -3.91 -2.94 -14.97
N LYS A 64 -3.38 -1.89 -15.60
CA LYS A 64 -1.97 -1.51 -15.42
C LYS A 64 -1.72 -1.02 -14.00
N SER A 65 -2.58 -0.16 -13.45
CA SER A 65 -2.42 0.39 -12.10
C SER A 65 -2.72 -0.64 -11.02
N ASP A 66 -3.78 -1.44 -11.17
CA ASP A 66 -4.29 -2.36 -10.15
C ASP A 66 -3.34 -3.56 -9.96
N ILE A 67 -2.98 -4.26 -11.05
CA ILE A 67 -2.06 -5.41 -11.03
C ILE A 67 -0.67 -4.98 -10.53
N PHE A 68 -0.23 -3.77 -10.90
CA PHE A 68 0.99 -3.16 -10.40
C PHE A 68 0.89 -2.82 -8.91
N GLY A 69 -0.17 -2.13 -8.48
CA GLY A 69 -0.37 -1.64 -7.12
C GLY A 69 -0.38 -2.77 -6.10
N GLU A 70 -1.09 -3.87 -6.39
CA GLU A 70 -1.14 -5.08 -5.53
C GLU A 70 0.23 -5.78 -5.39
N ARG A 71 1.18 -5.53 -6.29
CA ARG A 71 2.58 -6.00 -6.19
C ARG A 71 3.49 -4.99 -5.52
N GLY A 72 3.18 -3.71 -5.70
CA GLY A 72 3.78 -2.57 -5.03
C GLY A 72 3.24 -2.42 -3.61
N ILE A 73 2.97 -1.17 -3.22
CA ILE A 73 2.75 -0.77 -1.83
C ILE A 73 1.50 -1.35 -1.19
N LEU A 74 0.51 -1.77 -1.99
CA LEU A 74 -0.76 -2.27 -1.46
C LEU A 74 -0.59 -3.61 -0.72
N LEU A 75 0.26 -4.51 -1.23
CA LEU A 75 0.50 -5.82 -0.59
C LEU A 75 1.98 -6.24 -0.64
N GLY A 76 2.55 -6.40 -1.84
CA GLY A 76 3.88 -6.99 -2.01
C GLY A 76 5.00 -6.18 -1.35
N ALA A 77 5.13 -4.91 -1.71
CA ALA A 77 6.19 -4.05 -1.18
C ALA A 77 6.07 -3.84 0.33
N VAL A 78 4.86 -3.59 0.86
CA VAL A 78 4.67 -3.42 2.30
C VAL A 78 5.02 -4.70 3.07
N HIS A 79 4.69 -5.89 2.54
CA HIS A 79 5.11 -7.16 3.15
C HIS A 79 6.64 -7.27 3.21
N GLY A 80 7.33 -7.04 2.08
CA GLY A 80 8.79 -7.10 2.02
C GLY A 80 9.47 -6.07 2.95
N ILE A 81 8.92 -4.86 3.02
CA ILE A 81 9.38 -3.80 3.91
C ILE A 81 9.27 -4.24 5.38
N CYS A 82 8.11 -4.75 5.81
CA CYS A 82 7.90 -5.21 7.19
C CYS A 82 8.91 -6.30 7.59
N GLU A 83 9.08 -7.33 6.75
CA GLU A 83 10.01 -8.45 7.03
C GLU A 83 11.46 -7.97 7.12
N SER A 84 11.87 -7.09 6.20
CA SER A 84 13.24 -6.54 6.20
C SER A 84 13.52 -5.67 7.43
N LEU A 85 12.60 -4.77 7.78
CA LEU A 85 12.72 -3.88 8.93
C LEU A 85 12.73 -4.64 10.25
N TYR A 86 11.84 -5.63 10.42
CA TYR A 86 11.84 -6.47 11.61
C TYR A 86 13.20 -7.13 11.81
N ARG A 87 13.74 -7.78 10.78
CA ARG A 87 15.06 -8.43 10.87
C ARG A 87 16.18 -7.44 11.17
N TRP A 88 16.14 -6.26 10.58
CA TRP A 88 17.14 -5.20 10.82
C TRP A 88 17.08 -4.65 12.25
N PHE A 89 15.87 -4.40 12.77
CA PHE A 89 15.68 -3.99 14.15
C PHE A 89 16.19 -5.06 15.13
N ARG A 90 15.90 -6.34 14.87
CA ARG A 90 16.43 -7.46 15.66
C ARG A 90 17.96 -7.52 15.61
N SER A 91 18.57 -7.31 14.45
CA SER A 91 20.04 -7.31 14.34
C SER A 91 20.70 -6.13 15.05
N HIS A 92 19.97 -5.05 15.27
CA HIS A 92 20.38 -3.89 16.07
C HIS A 92 20.03 -4.01 17.56
N GLY A 93 19.62 -5.19 18.01
CA GLY A 93 19.37 -5.49 19.43
C GLY A 93 18.01 -5.04 19.94
N ARG A 94 17.07 -4.62 19.07
CA ARG A 94 15.68 -4.41 19.50
C ARG A 94 15.04 -5.75 19.89
N GLU A 95 14.29 -5.74 20.98
CA GLU A 95 13.50 -6.89 21.40
C GLU A 95 12.41 -7.23 20.38
N GLN A 96 11.99 -8.49 20.35
CA GLN A 96 11.09 -8.99 19.30
C GLN A 96 9.77 -8.22 19.21
N ASP A 97 9.16 -7.90 20.37
CA ASP A 97 7.91 -7.15 20.45
C ASP A 97 8.10 -5.72 19.94
N ASP A 98 9.21 -5.07 20.32
CA ASP A 98 9.52 -3.70 19.89
C ASP A 98 9.86 -3.64 18.40
N ALA A 99 10.60 -4.63 17.88
CA ALA A 99 10.88 -4.74 16.46
C ALA A 99 9.60 -4.94 15.63
N PHE A 100 8.61 -5.69 16.14
CA PHE A 100 7.30 -5.81 15.51
C PHE A 100 6.49 -4.52 15.59
N LEU A 101 6.51 -3.84 16.74
CA LEU A 101 5.87 -2.54 16.96
C LEU A 101 6.42 -1.47 16.01
N ASP A 102 7.74 -1.38 15.87
CA ASP A 102 8.42 -0.36 15.07
C ASP A 102 8.39 -0.65 13.57
N SER A 103 8.12 -1.90 13.15
CA SER A 103 7.99 -2.29 11.75
C SER A 103 6.52 -2.33 11.30
N SER A 104 5.89 -3.51 11.29
CA SER A 104 4.54 -3.71 10.75
C SER A 104 3.50 -2.86 11.47
N LYS A 105 3.53 -2.81 12.81
CA LYS A 105 2.52 -2.08 13.58
C LYS A 105 2.67 -0.57 13.48
N SER A 106 3.87 -0.05 13.28
CA SER A 106 4.07 1.38 13.04
C SER A 106 3.41 1.78 11.71
N ILE A 107 3.61 0.98 10.65
CA ILE A 107 2.99 1.17 9.33
C ILE A 107 1.46 1.15 9.43
N THR A 108 0.90 0.05 9.95
CA THR A 108 -0.55 -0.18 9.92
C THR A 108 -1.32 0.62 10.96
N GLY A 109 -0.64 1.06 12.02
CA GLY A 109 -1.20 1.86 13.10
C GLY A 109 -0.92 3.35 12.91
N ALA A 110 0.14 3.83 13.56
CA ALA A 110 0.43 5.25 13.69
C ALA A 110 0.64 5.95 12.34
N ILE A 111 1.43 5.36 11.44
CA ILE A 111 1.72 5.95 10.13
C ILE A 111 0.46 6.02 9.26
N SER A 112 -0.28 4.91 9.11
CA SER A 112 -1.53 4.90 8.33
C SER A 112 -2.54 5.92 8.83
N LYS A 113 -2.72 6.02 10.15
CA LYS A 113 -3.59 7.03 10.77
C LYS A 113 -3.12 8.45 10.50
N GLN A 114 -1.81 8.70 10.55
CA GLN A 114 -1.26 10.02 10.31
C GLN A 114 -1.38 10.43 8.84
N ILE A 115 -1.14 9.52 7.89
CA ILE A 115 -1.39 9.77 6.45
C ILE A 115 -2.88 10.04 6.23
N SER A 116 -3.75 9.24 6.85
CA SER A 116 -5.19 9.39 6.81
C SER A 116 -5.62 10.77 7.34
N ALA A 117 -5.00 11.30 8.39
CA ALA A 117 -5.38 12.56 9.00
C ALA A 117 -4.75 13.82 8.37
N ALA A 118 -3.50 13.73 7.91
CA ALA A 118 -2.68 14.89 7.55
C ALA A 118 -1.82 14.68 6.28
N GLY A 119 -2.08 13.59 5.53
CA GLY A 119 -1.32 13.27 4.33
C GLY A 119 0.12 12.81 4.59
N LEU A 120 0.88 12.61 3.52
CA LEU A 120 2.26 12.10 3.59
C LEU A 120 3.22 13.09 4.27
N LEU A 121 3.11 14.39 3.98
CA LEU A 121 3.88 15.44 4.66
C LEU A 121 3.57 15.48 6.16
N GLY A 122 2.32 15.28 6.55
CA GLY A 122 1.92 15.24 7.94
C GLY A 122 2.64 14.17 8.77
N VAL A 123 3.11 13.08 8.15
CA VAL A 123 3.95 12.06 8.83
C VAL A 123 5.32 12.64 9.18
N TYR A 124 5.97 13.31 8.23
CA TYR A 124 7.26 13.95 8.44
C TYR A 124 7.17 15.11 9.44
N GLU A 125 6.11 15.92 9.34
CA GLU A 125 5.91 17.09 10.20
C GLU A 125 5.59 16.71 11.65
N ALA A 126 4.99 15.54 11.89
CA ALA A 126 4.70 15.04 13.23
C ALA A 126 5.95 14.59 14.01
N LEU A 127 7.08 14.38 13.33
CA LEU A 127 8.34 13.97 13.96
C LEU A 127 9.08 15.18 14.55
N ASP A 128 9.85 14.91 15.61
CA ASP A 128 10.82 15.86 16.15
C ASP A 128 12.05 16.02 15.24
N GLU A 129 12.99 16.89 15.60
CA GLU A 129 14.14 17.22 14.75
C GLU A 129 15.00 15.99 14.40
N ASP A 130 15.25 15.12 15.38
CA ASP A 130 16.03 13.91 15.18
C ASP A 130 15.26 12.88 14.34
N GLY A 131 13.96 12.71 14.60
CA GLY A 131 13.07 11.88 13.80
C GLY A 131 12.98 12.34 12.35
N ARG A 132 12.84 13.65 12.09
CA ARG A 132 12.84 14.22 10.73
C ARG A 132 14.15 13.90 10.00
N GLN A 133 15.28 14.00 10.68
CA GLN A 133 16.57 13.67 10.10
C GLN A 133 16.67 12.18 9.74
N ARG A 134 16.19 11.27 10.61
CA ARG A 134 16.16 9.82 10.32
C ARG A 134 15.17 9.46 9.21
N PHE A 135 13.99 10.09 9.19
CA PHE A 135 13.01 9.95 8.12
C PHE A 135 13.61 10.32 6.77
N LYS A 136 14.28 11.48 6.70
CA LYS A 136 14.92 11.94 5.47
C LYS A 136 16.02 10.99 4.99
N GLN A 137 16.84 10.45 5.91
CA GLN A 137 17.84 9.45 5.59
C GLN A 137 17.22 8.18 4.99
N ALA A 138 16.21 7.64 5.67
CA ALA A 138 15.46 6.46 5.25
C ALA A 138 14.78 6.69 3.89
N TYR A 139 14.16 7.85 3.70
CA TYR A 139 13.51 8.22 2.45
C TYR A 139 14.50 8.24 1.28
N CYS A 140 15.60 8.98 1.44
CA CYS A 140 16.61 9.14 0.39
C CYS A 140 17.30 7.81 0.04
N ALA A 141 17.54 6.95 1.04
CA ALA A 141 18.12 5.63 0.83
C ALA A 141 17.16 4.68 0.10
N CYS A 142 15.85 4.80 0.35
CA CYS A 142 14.83 3.87 -0.12
C CYS A 142 14.28 4.20 -1.51
N TYR A 143 14.10 5.48 -1.85
CA TYR A 143 13.35 5.89 -3.05
C TYR A 143 13.89 5.24 -4.33
N GLY A 144 15.20 5.30 -4.58
CA GLY A 144 15.82 4.73 -5.78
C GLY A 144 15.63 3.21 -5.90
N PRO A 145 16.04 2.41 -4.89
CA PRO A 145 15.82 0.97 -4.89
C PRO A 145 14.35 0.54 -5.00
N ALA A 146 13.43 1.29 -4.38
CA ALA A 146 12.00 1.03 -4.52
C ALA A 146 11.50 1.36 -5.94
N ALA A 147 11.89 2.50 -6.50
CA ALA A 147 11.52 2.93 -7.85
C ALA A 147 12.02 1.94 -8.92
N ASP A 148 13.20 1.34 -8.75
CA ASP A 148 13.76 0.33 -9.65
C ASP A 148 12.83 -0.90 -9.75
N ILE A 149 12.49 -1.50 -8.59
CA ILE A 149 11.59 -2.66 -8.56
C ILE A 149 10.20 -2.29 -9.07
N LEU A 150 9.66 -1.14 -8.66
CA LEU A 150 8.35 -0.68 -9.11
C LEU A 150 8.31 -0.50 -10.64
N THR A 151 9.38 0.05 -11.22
CA THR A 151 9.50 0.19 -12.67
C THR A 151 9.50 -1.17 -13.36
N GLU A 152 10.27 -2.14 -12.85
CA GLU A 152 10.27 -3.53 -13.36
C GLU A 152 8.86 -4.14 -13.30
N ILE A 153 8.16 -3.99 -12.18
CA ILE A 153 6.80 -4.53 -12.01
C ILE A 153 5.87 -3.92 -13.06
N TYR A 154 5.87 -2.59 -13.20
CA TYR A 154 4.97 -1.91 -14.13
C TYR A 154 5.23 -2.35 -15.57
N GLU A 155 6.50 -2.42 -16.00
CA GLU A 155 6.87 -2.85 -17.34
C GLU A 155 6.50 -4.33 -17.62
N GLU A 156 6.60 -5.20 -16.61
CA GLU A 156 6.13 -6.59 -16.70
C GLU A 156 4.61 -6.70 -16.81
N VAL A 157 3.85 -5.80 -16.17
CA VAL A 157 2.40 -5.71 -16.31
C VAL A 157 2.01 -5.16 -17.67
N GLU A 158 2.61 -4.04 -18.09
CA GLU A 158 2.35 -3.35 -19.35
C GLU A 158 2.67 -4.22 -20.57
N SER A 159 3.75 -5.01 -20.51
CA SER A 159 4.12 -5.95 -21.56
C SER A 159 3.22 -7.21 -21.62
N GLY A 160 2.40 -7.43 -20.59
CA GLY A 160 1.55 -8.61 -20.45
C GLY A 160 2.26 -9.86 -19.93
N ASN A 161 3.57 -9.78 -19.63
CA ASN A 161 4.34 -10.87 -19.03
C ASN A 161 3.76 -11.28 -17.67
N GLU A 162 3.41 -10.30 -16.84
CA GLU A 162 2.88 -10.55 -15.51
C GLU A 162 1.48 -11.19 -15.57
N ILE A 163 0.63 -10.74 -16.50
CA ILE A 163 -0.68 -11.33 -16.76
C ILE A 163 -0.51 -12.79 -17.21
N ARG A 164 0.41 -13.05 -18.15
CA ARG A 164 0.73 -14.41 -18.62
C ARG A 164 1.22 -15.30 -17.48
N SER A 165 2.06 -14.76 -16.60
CA SER A 165 2.58 -15.46 -15.42
C SER A 165 1.45 -15.87 -14.47
N VAL A 166 0.49 -14.97 -14.20
CA VAL A 166 -0.70 -15.26 -13.37
C VAL A 166 -1.56 -16.36 -13.99
N VAL A 167 -1.86 -16.29 -15.30
CA VAL A 167 -2.59 -17.34 -16.00
C VAL A 167 -1.89 -18.69 -15.89
N GLY A 168 -0.56 -18.71 -16.09
CA GLY A 168 0.23 -19.92 -15.92
C GLY A 168 0.22 -20.44 -14.48
N ALA A 169 0.25 -19.56 -13.48
CA ALA A 169 0.18 -19.92 -12.07
C ALA A 169 -1.20 -20.49 -11.71
N ALA A 170 -2.29 -19.90 -12.21
CA ALA A 170 -3.65 -20.38 -11.97
C ALA A 170 -3.82 -21.85 -12.37
N HIS A 171 -3.25 -22.27 -13.51
CA HIS A 171 -3.23 -23.68 -13.90
C HIS A 171 -2.46 -24.56 -12.92
N ARG A 172 -1.34 -24.06 -12.37
CA ARG A 172 -0.50 -24.80 -11.41
C ARG A 172 -1.13 -24.90 -10.01
N LEU A 173 -2.05 -24.02 -9.62
CA LEU A 173 -2.65 -24.00 -8.27
C LEU A 173 -3.38 -25.30 -7.91
N THR A 174 -3.86 -26.06 -8.90
CA THR A 174 -4.47 -27.38 -8.69
C THR A 174 -3.48 -28.41 -8.13
N ARG A 175 -2.18 -28.28 -8.46
CA ARG A 175 -1.10 -29.15 -8.00
C ARG A 175 -0.29 -28.51 -6.87
N PHE A 176 -0.13 -27.19 -6.89
CA PHE A 176 0.68 -26.42 -5.95
C PHE A 176 -0.17 -25.27 -5.39
N PRO A 177 -1.04 -25.53 -4.39
CA PRO A 177 -1.81 -24.47 -3.76
C PRO A 177 -0.88 -23.47 -3.04
N MET A 178 -1.31 -22.22 -2.93
CA MET A 178 -0.57 -21.20 -2.18
C MET A 178 -0.50 -21.56 -0.70
N SER A 179 0.70 -21.52 -0.13
CA SER A 179 0.91 -21.68 1.31
C SER A 179 0.60 -20.39 2.08
N GLU A 180 0.41 -20.53 3.39
CA GLU A 180 0.35 -19.42 4.33
C GLU A 180 1.68 -18.64 4.32
N ILE A 181 1.58 -17.31 4.42
CA ILE A 181 2.75 -16.40 4.40
C ILE A 181 3.05 -15.78 5.78
N ALA A 182 2.16 -15.94 6.76
CA ALA A 182 2.34 -15.44 8.13
C ALA A 182 3.11 -16.44 9.03
N GLY A 183 4.00 -17.25 8.45
CA GLY A 183 4.76 -18.30 9.15
C GLY A 183 6.12 -17.86 9.71
N THR A 184 6.61 -16.66 9.37
CA THR A 184 7.90 -16.15 9.86
C THR A 184 7.83 -15.75 11.34
N GLU A 185 8.99 -15.60 11.98
CA GLU A 185 9.10 -15.19 13.39
C GLU A 185 8.29 -13.93 13.70
N MET A 186 8.40 -12.90 12.85
CA MET A 186 7.71 -11.61 13.00
C MET A 186 6.19 -11.78 13.19
N TRP A 187 5.56 -12.63 12.37
CA TRP A 187 4.12 -12.83 12.45
C TRP A 187 3.70 -13.71 13.64
N GLN A 188 4.57 -14.62 14.09
CA GLN A 188 4.33 -15.35 15.34
C GLN A 188 4.42 -14.42 16.57
N VAL A 189 5.36 -13.48 16.56
CA VAL A 189 5.44 -12.41 17.56
C VAL A 189 4.16 -11.57 17.52
N GLY A 190 3.72 -11.10 16.34
CA GLY A 190 2.47 -10.34 16.20
C GLY A 190 1.24 -11.06 16.75
N ARG A 191 1.10 -12.38 16.50
CA ARG A 191 0.01 -13.21 17.02
C ARG A 191 0.06 -13.43 18.53
N SER A 192 1.26 -13.39 19.11
CA SER A 192 1.48 -13.63 20.54
C SER A 192 1.60 -12.36 21.36
N LEU A 193 1.59 -11.18 20.72
CA LEU A 193 1.67 -9.88 21.36
C LEU A 193 0.49 -9.69 22.31
N ARG A 194 0.72 -9.92 23.62
CA ARG A 194 -0.35 -9.89 24.65
C ARG A 194 -0.64 -8.48 25.19
N SER A 195 0.07 -7.48 24.68
CA SER A 195 0.08 -6.14 25.27
C SER A 195 -0.80 -5.18 24.47
N ASN A 196 -1.57 -4.33 25.16
CA ASN A 196 -2.29 -3.18 24.56
C ASN A 196 -1.33 -2.05 24.13
N ARG A 197 -0.03 -2.34 23.94
CA ARG A 197 0.96 -1.33 23.54
C ARG A 197 0.62 -0.85 22.14
N GLN A 198 0.43 0.45 22.02
CA GLN A 198 0.26 1.10 20.72
C GLN A 198 1.63 1.36 20.13
N SER A 199 1.76 1.22 18.81
CA SER A 199 2.93 1.68 18.08
C SER A 199 2.93 3.20 17.98
N GLU A 200 4.12 3.79 17.96
CA GLU A 200 4.35 5.17 17.56
C GLU A 200 4.87 5.21 16.11
N ILE A 201 5.07 6.40 15.57
CA ILE A 201 5.71 6.58 14.26
C ILE A 201 7.21 6.31 14.44
N ASP A 202 7.71 5.17 13.96
CA ASP A 202 9.16 4.97 13.85
C ASP A 202 9.67 5.75 12.62
N PRO A 203 10.64 6.67 12.78
CA PRO A 203 11.07 7.54 11.70
C PRO A 203 11.68 6.81 10.50
N VAL A 204 12.41 5.71 10.73
CA VAL A 204 13.07 4.94 9.66
C VAL A 204 12.03 4.18 8.87
N THR A 205 11.13 3.49 9.58
CA THR A 205 9.99 2.80 8.98
C THR A 205 9.11 3.75 8.17
N ALA A 206 8.80 4.93 8.72
CA ALA A 206 8.03 5.96 8.03
C ALA A 206 8.73 6.47 6.76
N GLY A 207 10.04 6.73 6.81
CA GLY A 207 10.80 7.19 5.65
C GLY A 207 10.83 6.17 4.52
N ILE A 208 11.03 4.88 4.82
CA ILE A 208 11.01 3.79 3.83
C ILE A 208 9.61 3.61 3.22
N TYR A 209 8.58 3.58 4.06
CA TYR A 209 7.20 3.39 3.61
C TYR A 209 6.74 4.54 2.71
N VAL A 210 6.96 5.79 3.14
CA VAL A 210 6.60 6.98 2.37
C VAL A 210 7.44 7.12 1.10
N ALA A 211 8.73 6.77 1.11
CA ALA A 211 9.54 6.75 -0.11
C ALA A 211 9.00 5.76 -1.14
N THR A 212 8.56 4.58 -0.70
CA THR A 212 7.99 3.57 -1.60
C THR A 212 6.63 4.03 -2.15
N MET A 213 5.77 4.64 -1.32
CA MET A 213 4.52 5.27 -1.78
C MET A 213 4.77 6.35 -2.84
N MET A 214 5.75 7.22 -2.60
CA MET A 214 6.10 8.30 -3.53
C MET A 214 6.71 7.77 -4.82
N ALA A 215 7.63 6.81 -4.75
CA ALA A 215 8.19 6.16 -5.94
C ALA A 215 7.09 5.51 -6.79
N GLN A 216 6.08 4.89 -6.16
CA GLN A 216 4.93 4.32 -6.84
C GLN A 216 4.08 5.41 -7.51
N ALA A 217 3.74 6.46 -6.77
CA ALA A 217 2.92 7.56 -7.27
C ALA A 217 3.59 8.31 -8.43
N ASP A 218 4.88 8.60 -8.30
CA ASP A 218 5.68 9.29 -9.31
C ASP A 218 5.79 8.45 -10.59
N LEU A 219 5.94 7.12 -10.48
CA LEU A 219 5.96 6.23 -11.64
C LEU A 219 4.62 6.23 -12.38
N LEU A 220 3.49 6.11 -11.66
CA LEU A 220 2.16 6.17 -12.29
C LEU A 220 1.90 7.54 -12.93
N HIS A 221 2.33 8.63 -12.29
CA HIS A 221 2.29 9.96 -12.88
C HIS A 221 3.11 10.03 -14.18
N GLY A 222 4.35 9.53 -14.17
CA GLY A 222 5.21 9.46 -15.35
C GLY A 222 4.67 8.57 -16.47
N LYS A 223 3.81 7.59 -16.14
CA LYS A 223 3.07 6.74 -17.09
C LYS A 223 1.74 7.33 -17.55
N GLY A 224 1.36 8.52 -17.07
CA GLY A 224 0.20 9.27 -17.53
C GLY A 224 -1.13 8.88 -16.87
N HIS A 225 -1.10 8.17 -15.74
CA HIS A 225 -2.32 7.86 -14.98
C HIS A 225 -2.92 9.14 -14.35
N PRO A 226 -4.25 9.22 -14.18
CA PRO A 226 -4.88 10.36 -13.52
C PRO A 226 -4.65 10.31 -12.01
N TYR A 227 -4.55 11.48 -11.36
CA TYR A 227 -4.29 11.57 -9.92
C TYR A 227 -5.29 10.83 -9.04
N SER A 228 -6.57 10.75 -9.43
CA SER A 228 -7.57 9.96 -8.71
C SER A 228 -7.18 8.48 -8.65
N GLU A 229 -6.64 7.93 -9.73
CA GLU A 229 -6.16 6.55 -9.78
C GLU A 229 -4.83 6.43 -9.01
N ILE A 230 -3.87 7.33 -9.25
CA ILE A 230 -2.56 7.33 -8.56
C ILE A 230 -2.73 7.31 -7.03
N VAL A 231 -3.55 8.22 -6.49
CA VAL A 231 -3.75 8.39 -5.06
C VAL A 231 -4.50 7.20 -4.45
N ASN A 232 -5.52 6.67 -5.14
CA ASN A 232 -6.24 5.51 -4.61
C ASN A 232 -5.36 4.25 -4.62
N GLU A 233 -4.62 4.01 -5.70
CA GLU A 233 -3.79 2.81 -5.90
C GLU A 233 -2.46 2.81 -5.13
N SER A 234 -2.02 3.97 -4.66
CA SER A 234 -0.72 4.11 -3.97
C SER A 234 -0.81 4.54 -2.52
N ILE A 235 -1.96 5.08 -2.10
CA ILE A 235 -2.10 5.70 -0.78
C ILE A 235 -3.41 5.28 -0.11
N ILE A 236 -4.56 5.73 -0.62
CA ILE A 236 -5.86 5.59 0.08
C ILE A 236 -6.23 4.13 0.29
N GLU A 237 -6.11 3.28 -0.73
CA GLU A 237 -6.45 1.86 -0.59
C GLU A 237 -5.59 1.17 0.48
N ALA A 238 -4.29 1.51 0.54
CA ALA A 238 -3.40 0.98 1.57
C ALA A 238 -3.88 1.37 2.97
N ILE A 239 -4.12 2.66 3.23
CA ILE A 239 -4.38 3.14 4.60
C ILE A 239 -5.82 2.92 5.08
N ASP A 240 -6.81 2.95 4.18
CA ASP A 240 -8.22 2.93 4.55
C ASP A 240 -8.88 1.54 4.32
N SER A 241 -8.28 0.68 3.47
CA SER A 241 -8.81 -0.66 3.17
C SER A 241 -7.88 -1.80 3.59
N LEU A 242 -6.59 -1.78 3.22
CA LEU A 242 -5.73 -2.96 3.33
C LEU A 242 -4.98 -3.05 4.66
N ASN A 243 -4.26 -1.99 5.04
CA ASN A 243 -3.50 -1.93 6.30
C ASN A 243 -4.34 -2.24 7.53
N PRO A 244 -5.62 -1.83 7.65
CA PRO A 244 -6.47 -2.23 8.77
C PRO A 244 -6.63 -3.75 8.93
N TYR A 245 -6.60 -4.53 7.84
CA TYR A 245 -6.67 -5.99 7.90
C TYR A 245 -5.34 -6.61 8.35
N MET A 246 -4.21 -6.05 7.89
CA MET A 246 -2.90 -6.47 8.39
C MET A 246 -2.73 -6.12 9.86
N ASP A 247 -3.21 -4.94 10.27
CA ASP A 247 -3.23 -4.49 11.66
C ASP A 247 -4.06 -5.43 12.54
N PHE A 248 -5.26 -5.78 12.07
CA PHE A 248 -6.21 -6.56 12.84
C PHE A 248 -5.70 -7.98 13.14
N LYS A 249 -4.95 -8.58 12.21
CA LYS A 249 -4.49 -9.96 12.39
C LYS A 249 -3.04 -10.18 11.95
N ASP A 250 -2.77 -10.18 10.65
CA ASP A 250 -1.43 -10.32 10.08
C ASP A 250 -1.46 -10.12 8.56
N VAL A 251 -0.29 -10.17 7.92
CA VAL A 251 -0.17 -10.05 6.46
C VAL A 251 -0.95 -11.12 5.70
N ALA A 252 -1.08 -12.34 6.22
CA ALA A 252 -1.85 -13.37 5.54
C ALA A 252 -3.33 -13.00 5.52
N TYR A 253 -3.86 -12.43 6.60
CA TYR A 253 -5.22 -11.93 6.64
C TYR A 253 -5.46 -10.80 5.63
N MET A 254 -4.52 -9.88 5.46
CA MET A 254 -4.65 -8.84 4.42
C MET A 254 -4.55 -9.43 3.00
N VAL A 255 -3.49 -10.17 2.71
CA VAL A 255 -3.17 -10.66 1.37
C VAL A 255 -4.18 -11.72 0.91
N ASP A 256 -4.52 -12.69 1.76
CA ASP A 256 -5.36 -13.83 1.36
C ASP A 256 -6.86 -13.53 1.29
N ASN A 257 -7.28 -12.33 1.75
CA ASN A 257 -8.62 -11.78 1.49
C ASN A 257 -8.70 -10.98 0.17
N CYS A 258 -7.58 -10.79 -0.52
CA CYS A 258 -7.55 -10.18 -1.85
C CYS A 258 -7.71 -11.25 -2.96
N SER A 259 -7.73 -10.79 -4.23
CA SER A 259 -7.92 -11.66 -5.39
C SER A 259 -6.80 -12.70 -5.55
N THR A 260 -7.02 -13.73 -6.36
CA THR A 260 -5.95 -14.71 -6.66
C THR A 260 -4.76 -14.05 -7.37
N THR A 261 -5.01 -13.05 -8.24
CA THR A 261 -3.97 -12.25 -8.90
C THR A 261 -3.12 -11.51 -7.87
N ALA A 262 -3.77 -10.84 -6.91
CA ALA A 262 -3.14 -10.11 -5.81
C ALA A 262 -2.27 -11.00 -4.95
N ARG A 263 -2.83 -12.15 -4.55
CA ARG A 263 -2.15 -13.14 -3.71
C ARG A 263 -0.89 -13.71 -4.36
N LEU A 264 -0.96 -13.98 -5.66
CA LEU A 264 0.19 -14.43 -6.45
C LEU A 264 1.22 -13.30 -6.63
N GLY A 265 0.75 -12.09 -6.90
CA GLY A 265 1.59 -10.89 -7.04
C GLY A 265 2.39 -10.61 -5.78
N ALA A 266 1.72 -10.48 -4.64
CA ALA A 266 2.37 -10.25 -3.35
C ALA A 266 3.44 -11.30 -3.04
N ARG A 267 3.13 -12.59 -3.25
CA ARG A 267 4.08 -13.70 -3.03
C ARG A 267 5.28 -13.70 -3.98
N LYS A 268 5.09 -13.24 -5.23
CA LYS A 268 6.17 -13.13 -6.22
C LYS A 268 7.09 -11.95 -5.91
N TRP A 269 6.53 -10.81 -5.50
CA TRP A 269 7.24 -9.53 -5.48
C TRP A 269 7.67 -9.07 -4.08
N ALA A 270 7.01 -9.47 -2.99
CA ALA A 270 7.45 -9.14 -1.63
C ALA A 270 8.91 -9.52 -1.34
N PRO A 271 9.40 -10.71 -1.76
CA PRO A 271 10.82 -11.08 -1.58
C PRO A 271 11.80 -10.16 -2.31
N ARG A 272 11.38 -9.53 -3.43
CA ARG A 272 12.23 -8.60 -4.19
C ARG A 272 12.43 -7.30 -3.40
N PHE A 273 11.35 -6.76 -2.83
CA PHE A 273 11.43 -5.57 -1.97
C PHE A 273 12.25 -5.87 -0.71
N ASP A 274 12.00 -6.99 -0.03
CA ASP A 274 12.80 -7.40 1.13
C ASP A 274 14.30 -7.43 0.82
N TYR A 275 14.68 -8.06 -0.31
CA TYR A 275 16.08 -8.11 -0.73
C TYR A 275 16.65 -6.75 -1.10
N ALA A 276 15.91 -5.87 -1.79
CA ALA A 276 16.38 -4.52 -2.07
C ALA A 276 16.61 -3.71 -0.78
N MET A 277 15.71 -3.82 0.20
CA MET A 277 15.89 -3.18 1.50
C MET A 277 17.15 -3.71 2.19
N THR A 278 17.28 -5.04 2.26
CA THR A 278 18.36 -5.71 2.98
C THR A 278 19.73 -5.50 2.32
N GLN A 279 19.80 -5.44 0.99
CA GLN A 279 21.06 -5.33 0.25
C GLN A 279 21.53 -3.89 0.05
N SER A 280 20.60 -2.95 -0.11
CA SER A 280 20.92 -1.59 -0.55
C SER A 280 20.50 -0.52 0.44
N VAL A 281 19.27 -0.57 0.95
CA VAL A 281 18.70 0.52 1.76
C VAL A 281 19.23 0.49 3.19
N LEU A 282 19.04 -0.62 3.90
CA LEU A 282 19.42 -0.76 5.30
C LEU A 282 20.94 -0.63 5.52
N PRO A 283 21.82 -1.22 4.68
CA PRO A 283 23.26 -0.98 4.80
C PRO A 283 23.66 0.49 4.54
N ALA A 284 22.92 1.22 3.70
CA ALA A 284 23.18 2.64 3.48
C ALA A 284 22.83 3.49 4.70
N LEU A 285 21.82 3.08 5.48
CA LEU A 285 21.48 3.70 6.77
C LEU A 285 22.53 3.42 7.83
N ASP A 286 23.00 2.18 7.94
CA ASP A 286 24.07 1.80 8.88
C ASP A 286 25.38 2.56 8.59
N ALA A 287 25.65 2.82 7.31
CA ALA A 287 26.83 3.56 6.87
C ALA A 287 26.69 5.10 6.96
N ALA A 288 25.53 5.62 7.39
CA ALA A 288 25.23 7.06 7.47
C ALA A 288 25.62 7.85 6.20
N ARG A 289 25.30 7.30 5.03
CA ARG A 289 25.64 7.93 3.74
C ARG A 289 25.01 9.33 3.62
N ARG A 290 25.69 10.21 2.88
CA ARG A 290 25.21 11.58 2.62
C ARG A 290 23.85 11.53 1.90
N GLN A 291 22.93 12.38 2.36
CA GLN A 291 21.57 12.49 1.84
C GLN A 291 21.54 13.22 0.49
N ASP A 292 20.59 12.82 -0.37
CA ASP A 292 20.28 13.54 -1.59
C ASP A 292 19.22 14.62 -1.28
N ASP A 293 19.71 15.83 -0.98
CA ASP A 293 18.85 16.97 -0.64
C ASP A 293 17.91 17.34 -1.80
N ALA A 294 18.31 17.13 -3.05
CA ALA A 294 17.49 17.43 -4.21
C ALA A 294 16.34 16.43 -4.34
N LEU A 295 16.59 15.14 -4.10
CA LEU A 295 15.54 14.12 -4.03
C LEU A 295 14.54 14.44 -2.92
N PHE A 296 15.01 14.79 -1.72
CA PHE A 296 14.09 15.11 -0.63
C PHE A 296 13.31 16.41 -0.89
N GLN A 297 13.92 17.39 -1.56
CA GLN A 297 13.20 18.61 -1.95
C GLN A 297 12.06 18.29 -2.94
N ARG A 298 12.27 17.36 -3.89
CA ARG A 298 11.17 16.87 -4.76
C ARG A 298 10.04 16.22 -3.98
N PHE A 299 10.35 15.51 -2.90
CA PHE A 299 9.31 14.99 -2.00
C PHE A 299 8.50 16.13 -1.40
N LEU A 300 9.16 17.16 -0.85
CA LEU A 300 8.46 18.30 -0.23
C LEU A 300 7.57 19.06 -1.22
N ASP A 301 8.04 19.23 -2.45
CA ASP A 301 7.37 20.02 -3.49
C ASP A 301 6.37 19.21 -4.34
N SER A 302 6.13 17.93 -4.03
CA SER A 302 5.31 17.05 -4.87
C SER A 302 3.85 17.47 -4.93
N GLU A 303 3.29 17.60 -6.14
CA GLU A 303 1.87 17.86 -6.40
C GLU A 303 0.96 16.73 -5.87
N THR A 304 1.52 15.53 -5.63
CA THR A 304 0.81 14.39 -5.03
C THR A 304 0.23 14.74 -3.66
N HIS A 305 0.86 15.64 -2.89
CA HIS A 305 0.32 16.07 -1.59
C HIS A 305 -1.00 16.82 -1.73
N GLN A 306 -1.08 17.72 -2.71
CA GLN A 306 -2.31 18.46 -2.99
C GLN A 306 -3.39 17.52 -3.52
N ALA A 307 -3.04 16.64 -4.47
CA ALA A 307 -3.97 15.65 -5.00
C ALA A 307 -4.52 14.74 -3.90
N LEU A 308 -3.65 14.24 -3.01
CA LEU A 308 -4.04 13.45 -1.84
C LEU A 308 -4.98 14.23 -0.93
N SER A 309 -4.67 15.47 -0.59
CA SER A 309 -5.53 16.30 0.26
C SER A 309 -6.95 16.41 -0.31
N VAL A 310 -7.09 16.68 -1.60
CA VAL A 310 -8.41 16.77 -2.25
C VAL A 310 -9.14 15.42 -2.22
N CYS A 311 -8.44 14.32 -2.49
CA CYS A 311 -9.06 12.99 -2.44
C CYS A 311 -9.46 12.59 -1.00
N LEU A 312 -8.70 13.00 0.01
CA LEU A 312 -9.03 12.74 1.42
C LEU A 312 -10.31 13.50 1.84
N ASP A 313 -10.58 14.68 1.29
CA ASP A 313 -11.84 15.42 1.55
C ASP A 313 -13.08 14.73 0.95
N LEU A 314 -12.90 13.87 -0.06
CA LEU A 314 -13.98 13.13 -0.72
C LEU A 314 -14.31 11.79 -0.05
N ARG A 315 -13.53 11.39 0.96
CA ARG A 315 -13.69 10.10 1.61
C ARG A 315 -14.76 10.15 2.71
N PRO A 316 -15.31 9.00 3.12
CA PRO A 316 -16.22 8.94 4.26
C PRO A 316 -15.57 9.41 5.56
N PRO A 317 -16.31 10.02 6.49
CA PRO A 317 -15.79 10.39 7.81
C PRO A 317 -15.60 9.18 8.76
N VAL A 318 -15.48 7.96 8.22
CA VAL A 318 -15.52 6.71 8.99
C VAL A 318 -14.34 5.83 8.63
N ALA A 319 -13.55 5.48 9.64
CA ALA A 319 -12.56 4.42 9.53
C ALA A 319 -13.23 3.04 9.51
N ILE A 320 -12.71 2.12 8.71
CA ILE A 320 -13.20 0.75 8.67
C ILE A 320 -13.07 0.09 10.05
N ALA A 321 -14.17 -0.50 10.52
CA ALA A 321 -14.16 -1.28 11.75
C ALA A 321 -13.99 -2.76 11.40
N VAL A 322 -12.75 -3.27 11.37
CA VAL A 322 -12.50 -4.70 11.14
C VAL A 322 -12.96 -5.49 12.39
N LEU A 323 -13.92 -6.39 12.22
CA LEU A 323 -14.48 -7.20 13.32
C LEU A 323 -14.00 -8.66 13.24
N SER A 324 -13.86 -9.28 14.42
CA SER A 324 -13.59 -10.71 14.61
C SER A 324 -14.76 -11.60 14.25
#